data_AF-A0A2N0LUP6-F1
#
_entry.id   AF-A0A2N0LUP6-F1
#
_cell.length_a   1.000
_cell.length_b   1.000
_cell.length_c   1.000
_cell.angle_alpha   90.00
_cell.angle_beta   90.00
_cell.angle_gamma   90.00
#
_symmetry.space_group_name_H-M   'P 1'
#
loop_
_entity.id
_entity.type
_entity.pdbx_description
1 polymer ?
#
loop_
_entity_poly.entity_id
_entity_poly.type
_entity_poly.pdbx_seq_one_letter_code
_entity_poly.pdbx_strand_id
1 'polypeptide(L)'
;MRKLEKKFATELAVVGVHSAKFPNEKDAGNLAKAVQRYELEHPVINDADFQVWQQYACRAWPTLMFIDPQGKVIGKHEGEMTYETFDSMLGQMVAEFDASGWLDRKALKLAPGKRPDTPLFFPGKVVADAPGDRLFIADSNHNRLVITSLTGDVKDVIGSGEEGLADGSYASSAFNHPQGMVLVDDILYVADAESHAIRKVDLAAKTVETIAGTGQQGFPLEGPGPSRTTALSSPWDLAFHDGSLYIAMAGIHQLWSLNLADGTVGPYAGSGRESIIDGPLATATLAQPSGITTDGKKLYFADSETSSIRGADLDLLGKVRTVVGLDLFVFGDKDGMTHNVRLQHPIGITFFDGTLYVADTYNHKIKRVLPVTRSAFTLLGTGNSGHQDGPGNQATFSEPSGLSIADGKIYIADTNNHAIRVAELDGSDVTTLELTGL
;
A
#
# COMPACT_ATOMS: atom_id res chain seq x y z
N MET A 1 16.83 -1.63 -4.08
CA MET A 1 17.53 -1.28 -5.34
C MET A 1 18.07 0.16 -5.33
N ARG A 2 17.24 1.21 -5.13
CA ARG A 2 17.64 2.64 -5.12
C ARG A 2 19.00 2.94 -4.44
N LYS A 3 19.23 2.41 -3.23
CA LYS A 3 20.51 2.58 -2.50
C LYS A 3 21.74 2.06 -3.26
N LEU A 4 21.60 0.93 -3.95
CA LEU A 4 22.67 0.29 -4.74
C LEU A 4 22.94 1.08 -6.01
N GLU A 5 21.90 1.53 -6.71
CA GLU A 5 22.03 2.39 -7.90
C GLU A 5 22.78 3.68 -7.58
N LYS A 6 22.48 4.30 -6.43
CA LYS A 6 23.22 5.48 -5.98
C LYS A 6 24.69 5.17 -5.63
N LYS A 7 24.96 4.03 -4.98
CA LYS A 7 26.31 3.65 -4.56
C LYS A 7 27.20 3.26 -5.75
N PHE A 8 26.64 2.56 -6.74
CA PHE A 8 27.33 2.04 -7.92
C PHE A 8 26.90 2.79 -9.19
N ALA A 9 26.64 4.10 -9.10
CA ALA A 9 26.03 4.89 -10.16
C ALA A 9 26.83 4.94 -11.47
N THR A 10 28.13 4.60 -11.43
CA THR A 10 28.98 4.55 -12.63
C THR A 10 29.30 3.14 -13.10
N GLU A 11 28.88 2.12 -12.35
CA GLU A 11 29.26 0.71 -12.56
C GLU A 11 28.06 -0.21 -12.77
N LEU A 12 26.90 0.18 -12.24
CA LEU A 12 25.67 -0.60 -12.29
C LEU A 12 24.65 0.09 -13.20
N ALA A 13 24.15 -0.65 -14.17
CA ALA A 13 22.92 -0.33 -14.87
C ALA A 13 21.82 -1.30 -14.41
N VAL A 14 20.67 -0.76 -14.02
CA VAL A 14 19.47 -1.54 -13.70
C VAL A 14 18.48 -1.37 -14.84
N VAL A 15 17.80 -2.45 -15.21
CA VAL A 15 16.64 -2.42 -16.10
C VAL A 15 15.53 -3.19 -15.42
N GLY A 16 14.45 -2.49 -15.08
CA GLY A 16 13.24 -3.12 -14.56
C GLY A 16 12.50 -3.80 -15.70
N VAL A 17 12.41 -5.13 -15.66
CA VAL A 17 11.56 -5.88 -16.59
C VAL A 17 10.23 -6.12 -15.89
N HIS A 18 9.25 -5.27 -16.16
CA HIS A 18 7.93 -5.38 -15.54
C HIS A 18 7.12 -6.46 -16.26
N SER A 19 7.05 -7.65 -15.65
CA SER A 19 6.20 -8.75 -16.12
C SER A 19 4.96 -8.81 -15.21
N ALA A 20 3.84 -8.31 -15.73
CA ALA A 20 2.60 -8.04 -14.98
C ALA A 20 1.91 -9.33 -14.45
N LYS A 21 1.57 -9.37 -13.16
CA LYS A 21 0.74 -10.43 -12.57
C LYS A 21 -0.73 -10.23 -12.93
N PHE A 22 -1.21 -9.00 -12.78
CA PHE A 22 -2.59 -8.59 -12.99
C PHE A 22 -2.80 -7.94 -14.36
N PRO A 23 -3.99 -8.08 -14.98
CA PRO A 23 -4.32 -7.42 -16.24
C PRO A 23 -4.12 -5.89 -16.22
N ASN A 24 -4.46 -5.22 -15.12
CA ASN A 24 -4.31 -3.78 -14.95
C ASN A 24 -2.86 -3.29 -15.14
N GLU A 25 -1.89 -4.08 -14.70
CA GLU A 25 -0.47 -3.73 -14.73
C GLU A 25 0.14 -3.82 -16.14
N LYS A 26 -0.54 -4.51 -17.07
CA LYS A 26 -0.12 -4.59 -18.48
C LYS A 26 -0.28 -3.24 -19.21
N ASP A 27 -1.18 -2.39 -18.73
CA ASP A 27 -1.41 -1.08 -19.34
C ASP A 27 -0.19 -0.18 -19.15
N ALA A 28 0.29 0.41 -20.25
CA ALA A 28 1.50 1.23 -20.22
C ALA A 28 1.31 2.54 -19.43
N GLY A 29 0.08 3.09 -19.39
CA GLY A 29 -0.24 4.29 -18.61
C GLY A 29 -0.21 4.00 -17.11
N ASN A 30 -0.83 2.90 -16.68
CA ASN A 30 -0.80 2.45 -15.29
C ASN A 30 0.64 2.09 -14.86
N LEU A 31 1.41 1.40 -15.70
CA LEU A 31 2.82 1.14 -15.43
C LEU A 31 3.63 2.44 -15.29
N ALA A 32 3.42 3.42 -16.18
CA ALA A 32 4.09 4.73 -16.07
C ALA A 32 3.74 5.46 -14.76
N LYS A 33 2.49 5.32 -14.27
CA LYS A 33 2.08 5.83 -12.96
C LYS A 33 2.75 5.06 -11.82
N ALA A 34 2.85 3.74 -11.89
CA ALA A 34 3.58 2.93 -10.91
C ALA A 34 5.08 3.30 -10.86
N VAL A 35 5.73 3.51 -12.01
CA VAL A 35 7.12 4.00 -12.11
C VAL A 35 7.29 5.34 -11.38
N GLN A 36 6.34 6.27 -11.54
CA GLN A 36 6.35 7.54 -10.81
C GLN A 36 6.06 7.36 -9.32
N ARG A 37 5.10 6.51 -8.95
CA ARG A 37 4.68 6.25 -7.55
C ARG A 37 5.78 5.56 -6.73
N TYR A 38 6.56 4.69 -7.34
CA TYR A 38 7.71 4.05 -6.68
C TYR A 38 9.03 4.81 -6.93
N GLU A 39 8.96 5.97 -7.59
CA GLU A 39 10.08 6.86 -7.89
C GLU A 39 11.29 6.11 -8.49
N LEU A 40 10.99 5.26 -9.49
CA LEU A 40 12.01 4.47 -10.18
C LEU A 40 12.74 5.35 -11.19
N GLU A 41 14.07 5.42 -11.08
CA GLU A 41 14.92 6.24 -11.96
C GLU A 41 15.57 5.43 -13.10
N HIS A 42 15.60 4.11 -12.98
CA HIS A 42 16.10 3.21 -14.03
C HIS A 42 15.08 2.99 -15.16
N PRO A 43 15.54 2.59 -16.37
CA PRO A 43 14.67 2.14 -17.43
C PRO A 43 13.74 1.01 -16.98
N VAL A 44 12.47 1.10 -17.37
CA VAL A 44 11.48 0.05 -17.16
C VAL A 44 10.91 -0.39 -18.50
N ILE A 45 10.93 -1.70 -18.74
CA ILE A 45 10.34 -2.35 -19.91
C ILE A 45 8.98 -2.92 -19.49
N ASN A 46 7.94 -2.64 -20.27
CA ASN A 46 6.65 -3.31 -20.14
C ASN A 46 6.68 -4.67 -20.86
N ASP A 47 6.95 -5.75 -20.12
CA ASP A 47 6.95 -7.13 -20.62
C ASP A 47 5.58 -7.79 -20.38
N ALA A 48 4.50 -7.14 -20.84
CA ALA A 48 3.11 -7.53 -20.61
C ALA A 48 2.76 -8.96 -21.08
N ASP A 49 3.52 -9.49 -22.04
CA ASP A 49 3.35 -10.81 -22.64
C ASP A 49 4.40 -11.82 -22.18
N PHE A 50 5.21 -11.48 -21.17
CA PHE A 50 6.22 -12.36 -20.56
C PHE A 50 7.29 -12.87 -21.54
N GLN A 51 7.61 -12.11 -22.59
CA GLN A 51 8.61 -12.52 -23.58
C GLN A 51 10.00 -12.57 -22.96
N VAL A 52 10.40 -11.51 -22.24
CA VAL A 52 11.71 -11.46 -21.56
C VAL A 52 11.74 -12.46 -20.41
N TRP A 53 10.68 -12.50 -19.60
CA TRP A 53 10.52 -13.46 -18.50
C TRP A 53 10.76 -14.91 -18.96
N GLN A 54 10.14 -15.32 -20.08
CA GLN A 54 10.27 -16.68 -20.61
C GLN A 54 11.66 -16.93 -21.19
N GLN A 55 12.25 -15.97 -21.93
CA GLN A 55 13.59 -16.10 -22.49
C GLN A 55 14.67 -16.25 -21.41
N TYR A 56 14.52 -15.57 -20.28
CA TYR A 56 15.42 -15.65 -19.14
C TYR A 56 15.06 -16.76 -18.13
N ALA A 57 14.02 -17.56 -18.43
CA ALA A 57 13.54 -18.67 -17.60
C ALA A 57 13.27 -18.26 -16.14
N CYS A 58 12.67 -17.08 -15.96
CA CYS A 58 12.22 -16.57 -14.66
C CYS A 58 11.06 -17.41 -14.12
N ARG A 59 10.98 -17.56 -12.79
CA ARG A 59 9.97 -18.42 -12.12
C ARG A 59 9.37 -17.82 -10.86
N ALA A 60 9.89 -16.69 -10.40
CA ALA A 60 9.45 -16.04 -9.17
C ALA A 60 9.54 -14.52 -9.31
N TRP A 61 8.61 -13.80 -8.68
CA TRP A 61 8.74 -12.37 -8.47
C TRP A 61 9.35 -12.11 -7.08
N PRO A 62 10.33 -11.20 -6.95
CA PRO A 62 11.22 -10.74 -8.02
C PRO A 62 12.22 -11.83 -8.45
N THR A 63 12.78 -11.70 -9.66
CA THR A 63 13.99 -12.43 -10.10
C THR A 63 15.03 -11.40 -10.54
N LEU A 64 16.25 -11.49 -10.00
CA LEU A 64 17.39 -10.67 -10.40
C LEU A 64 18.27 -11.47 -11.36
N MET A 65 18.56 -10.90 -12.54
CA MET A 65 19.49 -11.46 -13.52
C MET A 65 20.76 -10.59 -13.55
N PHE A 66 21.92 -11.21 -13.34
CA PHE A 66 23.21 -10.52 -13.37
C PHE A 66 23.85 -10.68 -14.74
N ILE A 67 24.12 -9.56 -15.40
CA ILE A 67 24.71 -9.49 -16.74
C ILE A 67 26.05 -8.76 -16.63
N ASP A 68 27.12 -9.38 -17.14
CA ASP A 68 28.45 -8.79 -17.15
C ASP A 68 28.63 -7.69 -18.22
N PRO A 69 29.73 -6.92 -18.21
CA PRO A 69 29.97 -5.87 -19.20
C PRO A 69 30.09 -6.36 -20.65
N GLN A 70 30.24 -7.67 -20.88
CA GLN A 70 30.27 -8.28 -22.20
C GLN A 70 28.89 -8.75 -22.67
N GLY A 71 27.85 -8.56 -21.84
CA GLY A 71 26.48 -8.95 -22.14
C GLY A 71 26.15 -10.41 -21.79
N LYS A 72 26.99 -11.10 -21.03
CA LYS A 72 26.76 -12.49 -20.64
C LYS A 72 26.03 -12.56 -19.30
N VAL A 73 25.06 -13.47 -19.20
CA VAL A 73 24.44 -13.82 -17.92
C VAL A 73 25.44 -14.58 -17.05
N ILE A 74 25.76 -14.02 -15.88
CA ILE A 74 26.73 -14.56 -14.92
C ILE A 74 26.08 -15.05 -13.62
N GLY A 75 24.80 -14.74 -13.40
CA GLY A 75 24.08 -15.22 -12.23
C GLY A 75 22.58 -14.93 -12.27
N LYS A 76 21.84 -15.61 -11.39
CA LYS A 76 20.41 -15.41 -11.15
C LYS A 76 20.14 -15.53 -9.65
N HIS A 77 19.26 -14.68 -9.13
CA HIS A 77 18.69 -14.80 -7.77
C HIS A 77 17.16 -14.70 -7.85
N GLU A 78 16.46 -15.61 -7.16
CA GLU A 78 14.99 -15.62 -7.10
C GLU A 78 14.55 -15.21 -5.68
N GLY A 79 13.58 -14.31 -5.61
CA GLY A 79 13.11 -13.72 -4.36
C GLY A 79 13.86 -12.43 -3.97
N GLU A 80 13.43 -11.86 -2.84
CA GLU A 80 14.06 -10.65 -2.30
C GLU A 80 15.49 -10.92 -1.79
N MET A 81 16.29 -9.85 -1.70
CA MET A 81 17.65 -9.90 -1.18
C MET A 81 17.91 -8.67 -0.31
N THR A 82 18.58 -8.87 0.83
CA THR A 82 18.94 -7.75 1.70
C THR A 82 19.96 -6.83 1.03
N TYR A 83 19.94 -5.57 1.43
CA TYR A 83 20.87 -4.57 0.90
C TYR A 83 22.33 -5.00 1.12
N GLU A 84 22.68 -5.49 2.30
CA GLU A 84 24.06 -5.84 2.69
C GLU A 84 24.60 -7.00 1.84
N THR A 85 23.76 -8.01 1.58
CA THR A 85 24.12 -9.16 0.75
C THR A 85 24.38 -8.70 -0.68
N PHE A 86 23.48 -7.88 -1.22
CA PHE A 86 23.56 -7.39 -2.58
C PHE A 86 24.76 -6.44 -2.76
N ASP A 87 24.97 -5.53 -1.81
CA ASP A 87 26.08 -4.59 -1.80
C ASP A 87 27.45 -5.28 -1.81
N SER A 88 27.63 -6.29 -0.96
CA SER A 88 28.86 -7.08 -0.89
C SER A 88 29.15 -7.79 -2.21
N MET A 89 28.13 -8.42 -2.82
CA MET A 89 28.26 -9.12 -4.10
C MET A 89 28.62 -8.17 -5.23
N LEU A 90 27.92 -7.03 -5.35
CA LEU A 90 28.21 -6.03 -6.37
C LEU A 90 29.60 -5.43 -6.21
N GLY A 91 30.03 -5.16 -4.97
CA GLY A 91 31.39 -4.66 -4.70
C GLY A 91 32.49 -5.61 -5.20
N GLN A 92 32.31 -6.92 -5.04
CA GLN A 92 33.25 -7.92 -5.55
C GLN A 92 33.27 -7.95 -7.08
N MET A 93 32.09 -7.95 -7.72
CA MET A 93 31.97 -7.93 -9.19
C MET A 93 32.61 -6.67 -9.79
N VAL A 94 32.35 -5.51 -9.20
CA VAL A 94 32.93 -4.23 -9.65
C VAL A 94 34.45 -4.30 -9.57
N ALA A 95 35.02 -4.76 -8.45
CA ALA A 95 36.48 -4.89 -8.32
C ALA A 95 37.10 -5.83 -9.37
N GLU A 96 36.46 -6.95 -9.66
CA GLU A 96 36.92 -7.93 -10.66
C GLU A 96 36.89 -7.37 -12.09
N PHE A 97 35.79 -6.74 -12.49
CA PHE A 97 35.63 -6.20 -13.84
C PHE A 97 36.44 -4.91 -14.07
N ASP A 98 36.67 -4.12 -13.02
CA ASP A 98 37.57 -2.97 -13.07
C ASP A 98 39.02 -3.43 -13.29
N ALA A 99 39.48 -4.44 -12.56
CA ALA A 99 40.81 -5.03 -12.73
C ALA A 99 41.02 -5.64 -14.13
N SER A 100 39.94 -6.11 -14.76
CA SER A 100 39.94 -6.67 -16.12
C SER A 100 39.83 -5.61 -17.22
N GLY A 101 39.58 -4.34 -16.86
CA GLY A 101 39.40 -3.23 -17.81
C GLY A 101 38.12 -3.33 -18.64
N TRP A 102 37.09 -4.02 -18.15
CA TRP A 102 35.83 -4.25 -18.88
C TRP A 102 34.71 -3.29 -18.51
N LEU A 103 34.83 -2.54 -17.41
CA LEU A 103 33.81 -1.57 -17.01
C LEU A 103 33.83 -0.32 -17.89
N ASP A 104 32.72 -0.06 -18.57
CA ASP A 104 32.43 1.25 -19.15
C ASP A 104 31.65 2.10 -18.14
N ARG A 105 32.27 3.20 -17.68
CA ARG A 105 31.72 4.11 -16.67
C ARG A 105 30.96 5.29 -17.27
N LYS A 106 30.67 5.24 -18.57
CA LYS A 106 29.90 6.28 -19.23
C LYS A 106 28.45 6.24 -18.74
N ALA A 107 28.01 7.34 -18.16
CA ALA A 107 26.63 7.48 -17.69
C ALA A 107 25.63 7.22 -18.83
N LEU A 108 24.61 6.40 -18.52
CA LEU A 108 23.46 6.21 -19.38
C LEU A 108 22.68 7.52 -19.48
N LYS A 109 22.29 7.89 -20.70
CA LYS A 109 21.44 9.06 -20.92
C LYS A 109 19.99 8.65 -20.67
N LEU A 110 19.57 8.77 -19.42
CA LEU A 110 18.20 8.52 -19.00
C LEU A 110 17.39 9.82 -19.02
N ALA A 111 16.11 9.71 -19.33
CA ALA A 111 15.15 10.82 -19.29
C ALA A 111 14.13 10.50 -18.20
N PRO A 112 14.36 10.91 -16.93
CA PRO A 112 13.41 10.65 -15.85
C PRO A 112 12.07 11.33 -16.17
N GLY A 113 10.97 10.68 -15.76
CA GLY A 113 9.65 11.27 -15.87
C GLY A 113 9.58 12.59 -15.09
N LYS A 114 8.85 13.58 -15.62
CA LYS A 114 8.61 14.82 -14.88
C LYS A 114 7.63 14.55 -13.75
N ARG A 115 8.01 14.86 -12.52
CA ARG A 115 7.08 14.90 -11.37
C ARG A 115 6.01 15.96 -11.63
N PRO A 116 4.71 15.60 -11.62
CA PRO A 116 3.64 16.58 -11.75
C PRO A 116 3.63 17.50 -10.53
N ASP A 117 3.27 18.76 -10.76
CA ASP A 117 3.08 19.76 -9.71
C ASP A 117 1.57 19.81 -9.41
N THR A 118 1.14 18.99 -8.46
CA THR A 118 -0.26 18.81 -8.06
C THR A 118 -0.38 18.99 -6.54
N PRO A 119 -1.53 19.46 -6.01
CA PRO A 119 -1.69 19.66 -4.57
C PRO A 119 -1.40 18.39 -3.74
N LEU A 120 -1.92 17.25 -4.21
CA LEU A 120 -1.59 15.93 -3.69
C LEU A 120 -0.73 15.18 -4.70
N PHE A 121 0.01 14.18 -4.25
CA PHE A 121 0.80 13.31 -5.10
C PHE A 121 0.67 11.87 -4.61
N PHE A 122 -0.15 11.10 -5.32
CA PHE A 122 -0.49 9.70 -5.02
C PHE A 122 -1.01 9.53 -3.59
N PRO A 123 -2.12 10.21 -3.22
CA PRO A 123 -2.69 10.06 -1.89
C PRO A 123 -3.12 8.61 -1.67
N GLY A 124 -2.57 7.93 -0.67
CA GLY A 124 -2.78 6.50 -0.46
C GLY A 124 -4.03 6.17 0.35
N LYS A 125 -4.35 6.98 1.36
CA LYS A 125 -5.45 6.73 2.31
C LYS A 125 -6.09 8.03 2.79
N VAL A 126 -7.32 7.92 3.29
CA VAL A 126 -8.11 9.04 3.81
C VAL A 126 -8.94 8.62 5.02
N VAL A 127 -9.11 9.51 6.00
CA VAL A 127 -9.98 9.33 7.18
C VAL A 127 -10.83 10.57 7.38
N ALA A 128 -12.15 10.41 7.43
CA ALA A 128 -13.09 11.49 7.68
C ALA A 128 -13.54 11.51 9.15
N ASP A 129 -13.59 12.69 9.73
CA ASP A 129 -14.07 12.99 11.07
C ASP A 129 -15.16 14.06 10.98
N ALA A 130 -16.41 13.61 10.89
CA ALA A 130 -17.58 14.47 10.80
C ALA A 130 -17.73 15.44 12.00
N PRO A 131 -17.66 14.98 13.27
CA PRO A 131 -17.76 15.87 14.41
C PRO A 131 -16.74 17.01 14.44
N GLY A 132 -15.51 16.76 13.99
CA GLY A 132 -14.46 17.77 13.90
C GLY A 132 -14.46 18.60 12.62
N ASP A 133 -15.31 18.27 11.64
CA ASP A 133 -15.20 18.74 10.26
C ASP A 133 -13.77 18.55 9.74
N ARG A 134 -13.18 17.36 9.86
CA ARG A 134 -11.80 17.10 9.44
C ARG A 134 -11.73 15.97 8.42
N LEU A 135 -10.90 16.14 7.42
CA LEU A 135 -10.45 15.10 6.53
C LEU A 135 -8.94 14.97 6.64
N PHE A 136 -8.46 13.79 7.02
CA PHE A 136 -7.04 13.46 7.08
C PHE A 136 -6.67 12.71 5.81
N ILE A 137 -5.69 13.22 5.07
CA ILE A 137 -5.21 12.65 3.80
C ILE A 137 -3.76 12.24 3.97
N ALA A 138 -3.45 10.98 3.69
CA ALA A 138 -2.07 10.53 3.56
C ALA A 138 -1.58 10.86 2.15
N ASP A 139 -0.85 11.97 2.01
CA ASP A 139 -0.31 12.47 0.76
C ASP A 139 1.04 11.78 0.48
N SER A 140 0.95 10.49 0.15
CA SER A 140 2.04 9.52 0.33
C SER A 140 3.34 9.92 -0.36
N ASN A 141 3.31 10.35 -1.63
CA ASN A 141 4.53 10.71 -2.35
C ASN A 141 4.96 12.18 -2.15
N HIS A 142 4.22 12.97 -1.37
CA HIS A 142 4.74 14.17 -0.74
C HIS A 142 5.28 13.91 0.67
N ASN A 143 5.32 12.65 1.14
CA ASN A 143 5.84 12.27 2.45
C ASN A 143 5.27 13.11 3.61
N ARG A 144 3.97 13.39 3.54
CA ARG A 144 3.25 14.25 4.49
C ARG A 144 1.81 13.81 4.67
N LEU A 145 1.16 14.36 5.68
CA LEU A 145 -0.28 14.30 5.88
C LEU A 145 -0.87 15.69 5.66
N VAL A 146 -2.08 15.74 5.11
CA VAL A 146 -2.84 16.98 4.94
C VAL A 146 -4.13 16.87 5.74
N ILE A 147 -4.42 17.88 6.55
CA ILE A 147 -5.71 18.02 7.25
C ILE A 147 -6.51 19.09 6.53
N THR A 148 -7.71 18.76 6.06
CA THR A 148 -8.66 19.74 5.51
C THR A 148 -9.97 19.75 6.28
N SER A 149 -10.86 20.70 6.00
CA SER A 149 -12.30 20.51 6.25
C SER A 149 -12.86 19.39 5.35
N LEU A 150 -14.07 18.92 5.65
CA LEU A 150 -14.75 17.99 4.76
C LEU A 150 -15.10 18.61 3.40
N THR A 151 -15.05 19.95 3.30
CA THR A 151 -15.25 20.72 2.06
C THR A 151 -13.96 21.09 1.34
N GLY A 152 -12.79 20.72 1.86
CA GLY A 152 -11.50 20.86 1.16
C GLY A 152 -10.64 22.05 1.58
N ASP A 153 -11.05 22.85 2.57
CA ASP A 153 -10.23 23.95 3.08
C ASP A 153 -9.09 23.42 3.94
N VAL A 154 -7.84 23.69 3.56
CA VAL A 154 -6.67 23.18 4.29
C VAL A 154 -6.58 23.80 5.68
N LYS A 155 -6.46 22.95 6.69
CA LYS A 155 -6.34 23.32 8.11
C LYS A 155 -4.90 23.22 8.60
N ASP A 156 -4.18 22.17 8.24
CA ASP A 156 -2.79 21.93 8.64
C ASP A 156 -2.09 20.96 7.66
N VAL A 157 -0.77 21.00 7.64
CA VAL A 157 0.10 20.04 6.95
C VAL A 157 1.10 19.48 7.96
N ILE A 158 1.27 18.15 7.96
CA ILE A 158 2.11 17.43 8.91
C ILE A 158 3.18 16.66 8.15
N GLY A 159 4.44 16.96 8.43
CA GLY A 159 5.59 16.41 7.71
C GLY A 159 6.33 17.50 6.94
N SER A 160 7.65 17.43 6.96
CA SER A 160 8.57 18.31 6.24
C SER A 160 8.54 18.11 4.72
N GLY A 161 8.01 16.98 4.24
CA GLY A 161 8.01 16.56 2.85
C GLY A 161 9.24 15.74 2.44
N GLU A 162 10.24 15.64 3.30
CA GLU A 162 11.41 14.77 3.12
C GLU A 162 11.10 13.34 3.55
N GLU A 163 11.65 12.36 2.84
CA GLU A 163 11.60 10.94 3.24
C GLU A 163 12.36 10.75 4.57
N GLY A 164 11.69 10.21 5.59
CA GLY A 164 12.37 9.85 6.84
C GLY A 164 11.46 9.44 7.99
N LEU A 165 12.07 9.22 9.15
CA LEU A 165 11.43 8.78 10.40
C LEU A 165 11.62 9.80 11.54
N ALA A 166 11.87 11.07 11.21
CA ALA A 166 12.08 12.10 12.21
C ALA A 166 10.78 12.40 12.97
N ASP A 167 10.86 12.38 14.30
CA ASP A 167 9.81 12.84 15.22
C ASP A 167 9.90 14.37 15.44
N GLY A 168 8.90 14.97 16.08
CA GLY A 168 8.94 16.39 16.46
C GLY A 168 7.64 17.13 16.21
N SER A 169 7.73 18.43 15.93
CA SER A 169 6.56 19.24 15.52
C SER A 169 6.07 18.84 14.13
N TYR A 170 4.85 19.26 13.76
CA TYR A 170 4.33 19.06 12.40
C TYR A 170 5.29 19.47 11.29
N ALA A 171 5.97 20.61 11.42
CA ALA A 171 6.86 21.12 10.38
C ALA A 171 8.21 20.38 10.29
N SER A 172 8.65 19.75 11.40
CA SER A 172 9.98 19.12 11.49
C SER A 172 9.95 17.60 11.39
N SER A 173 8.80 16.98 11.63
CA SER A 173 8.64 15.53 11.48
C SER A 173 8.83 15.12 10.02
N ALA A 174 9.25 13.89 9.78
CA ALA A 174 9.34 13.31 8.44
C ALA A 174 8.54 12.00 8.41
N PHE A 175 7.98 11.68 7.25
CA PHE A 175 7.36 10.40 6.94
C PHE A 175 8.05 9.79 5.72
N ASN A 176 7.78 8.53 5.43
CA ASN A 176 8.23 7.87 4.23
C ASN A 176 7.06 7.06 3.66
N HIS A 177 6.38 7.63 2.66
CA HIS A 177 5.20 7.08 2.03
C HIS A 177 4.12 6.63 3.05
N PRO A 178 3.59 7.56 3.87
CA PRO A 178 2.55 7.22 4.85
C PRO A 178 1.29 6.68 4.16
N GLN A 179 0.66 5.70 4.78
CA GLN A 179 -0.54 5.02 4.27
C GLN A 179 -1.69 5.14 5.28
N GLY A 180 -2.20 4.03 5.80
CA GLY A 180 -3.43 4.01 6.56
C GLY A 180 -3.34 4.72 7.89
N MET A 181 -4.48 5.23 8.32
CA MET A 181 -4.60 6.06 9.51
C MET A 181 -5.84 5.66 10.27
N VAL A 182 -5.83 5.88 11.58
CA VAL A 182 -7.03 5.78 12.42
C VAL A 182 -7.01 6.89 13.47
N LEU A 183 -8.13 7.60 13.58
CA LEU A 183 -8.33 8.63 14.60
C LEU A 183 -8.94 7.99 15.85
N VAL A 184 -8.32 8.22 17.00
CA VAL A 184 -8.83 7.83 18.32
C VAL A 184 -8.78 9.07 19.20
N ASP A 185 -9.94 9.60 19.54
CA ASP A 185 -10.09 10.92 20.18
C ASP A 185 -9.32 12.01 19.39
N ASP A 186 -8.34 12.68 20.01
CA ASP A 186 -7.49 13.70 19.39
C ASP A 186 -6.12 13.17 18.95
N ILE A 187 -5.96 11.85 18.85
CA ILE A 187 -4.74 11.21 18.40
C ILE A 187 -4.97 10.50 17.08
N LEU A 188 -4.21 10.89 16.05
CA LEU A 188 -4.20 10.20 14.77
C LEU A 188 -3.00 9.24 14.74
N TYR A 189 -3.28 7.95 14.59
CA TYR A 189 -2.25 6.94 14.38
C TYR A 189 -2.05 6.70 12.90
N VAL A 190 -0.80 6.52 12.46
CA VAL A 190 -0.41 6.49 11.06
C VAL A 190 0.52 5.31 10.81
N ALA A 191 0.21 4.52 9.80
CA ALA A 191 1.12 3.52 9.25
C ALA A 191 2.08 4.21 8.28
N ASP A 192 3.33 4.38 8.72
CA ASP A 192 4.40 4.98 7.93
C ASP A 192 5.16 3.86 7.21
N ALA A 193 4.64 3.49 6.03
CA ALA A 193 4.82 2.17 5.45
C ALA A 193 6.29 1.87 5.08
N GLU A 194 6.94 2.80 4.38
CA GLU A 194 8.34 2.65 3.94
C GLU A 194 9.34 3.03 5.04
N SER A 195 8.87 3.65 6.14
CA SER A 195 9.63 3.74 7.40
C SER A 195 9.51 2.47 8.24
N HIS A 196 8.61 1.54 7.90
CA HIS A 196 8.30 0.36 8.70
C HIS A 196 7.97 0.70 10.16
N ALA A 197 7.13 1.73 10.36
CA ALA A 197 6.84 2.29 11.67
C ALA A 197 5.36 2.66 11.83
N ILE A 198 4.89 2.71 13.09
CA ILE A 198 3.62 3.32 13.46
C ILE A 198 3.92 4.66 14.15
N ARG A 199 3.29 5.72 13.65
CA ARG A 199 3.44 7.08 14.15
C ARG A 199 2.19 7.49 14.92
N LYS A 200 2.38 8.23 15.99
CA LYS A 200 1.34 8.88 16.79
C LYS A 200 1.41 10.38 16.51
N VAL A 201 0.32 10.94 16.00
CA VAL A 201 0.16 12.37 15.80
C VAL A 201 -0.78 12.90 16.87
N ASP A 202 -0.25 13.74 17.74
CA ASP A 202 -1.04 14.46 18.74
C ASP A 202 -1.58 15.76 18.12
N LEU A 203 -2.90 15.83 17.93
CA LEU A 203 -3.54 16.95 17.25
C LEU A 203 -3.59 18.22 18.10
N ALA A 204 -3.64 18.07 19.42
CA ALA A 204 -3.66 19.20 20.35
C ALA A 204 -2.25 19.79 20.54
N ALA A 205 -1.25 18.92 20.74
CA ALA A 205 0.15 19.33 20.92
C ALA A 205 0.85 19.69 19.61
N LYS A 206 0.28 19.30 18.46
CA LYS A 206 0.86 19.43 17.12
C LYS A 206 2.24 18.76 16.99
N THR A 207 2.33 17.52 17.48
CA THR A 207 3.57 16.73 17.49
C THR A 207 3.37 15.34 16.89
N VAL A 208 4.46 14.77 16.37
CA VAL A 208 4.56 13.41 15.83
C VAL A 208 5.61 12.64 16.62
N GLU A 209 5.27 11.42 17.03
CA GLU A 209 6.16 10.48 17.72
C GLU A 209 6.10 9.09 17.08
N THR A 210 7.23 8.40 17.00
CA THR A 210 7.30 6.99 16.61
C THR A 210 6.96 6.11 17.81
N ILE A 211 5.88 5.34 17.72
CA ILE A 211 5.41 4.47 18.83
C ILE A 211 5.68 2.99 18.60
N ALA A 212 5.89 2.55 17.36
CA ALA A 212 6.29 1.19 17.05
C ALA A 212 7.14 1.10 15.78
N GLY A 213 7.98 0.07 15.67
CA GLY A 213 8.91 -0.12 14.57
C GLY A 213 10.30 0.45 14.85
N THR A 214 11.29 -0.09 14.14
CA THR A 214 12.72 0.24 14.29
C THR A 214 13.26 1.12 13.18
N GLY A 215 12.45 1.44 12.16
CA GLY A 215 12.92 2.10 10.95
C GLY A 215 13.54 1.15 9.91
N GLN A 216 13.55 -0.16 10.16
CA GLN A 216 14.12 -1.17 9.27
C GLN A 216 13.09 -2.26 8.98
N GLN A 217 13.14 -2.82 7.78
CA GLN A 217 12.24 -3.88 7.35
C GLN A 217 12.46 -5.14 8.19
N GLY A 218 11.39 -5.62 8.81
CA GLY A 218 11.37 -6.84 9.61
C GLY A 218 11.05 -8.09 8.79
N PHE A 219 11.28 -9.24 9.42
CA PHE A 219 10.88 -10.56 8.94
C PHE A 219 9.73 -11.09 9.81
N PRO A 220 8.99 -12.13 9.35
CA PRO A 220 7.96 -12.75 10.18
C PRO A 220 8.53 -13.20 11.54
N LEU A 221 7.82 -12.84 12.61
CA LEU A 221 8.12 -13.27 13.98
C LEU A 221 7.01 -14.19 14.48
N GLU A 222 7.36 -15.10 15.40
CA GLU A 222 6.38 -16.02 16.01
C GLU A 222 5.71 -15.43 17.27
N GLY A 223 6.24 -14.34 17.84
CA GLY A 223 5.77 -13.83 19.12
C GLY A 223 5.87 -12.31 19.26
N PRO A 224 5.19 -11.75 20.29
CA PRO A 224 5.17 -10.32 20.54
C PRO A 224 6.46 -9.83 21.19
N GLY A 225 6.70 -8.52 21.11
CA GLY A 225 7.79 -7.84 21.79
C GLY A 225 7.51 -6.35 22.02
N PRO A 226 8.45 -5.61 22.62
CA PRO A 226 8.29 -4.17 22.85
C PRO A 226 8.23 -3.39 21.54
N SER A 227 7.20 -2.58 21.38
CA SER A 227 6.85 -1.83 20.16
C SER A 227 8.01 -1.09 19.49
N ARG A 228 8.83 -0.38 20.27
CA ARG A 228 9.95 0.44 19.74
C ARG A 228 11.19 -0.36 19.34
N THR A 229 11.26 -1.65 19.68
CA THR A 229 12.42 -2.50 19.37
C THR A 229 12.08 -3.67 18.45
N THR A 230 10.79 -3.91 18.20
CA THR A 230 10.33 -4.90 17.23
C THR A 230 10.27 -4.26 15.84
N ALA A 231 11.01 -4.83 14.88
CA ALA A 231 10.96 -4.39 13.48
C ALA A 231 9.61 -4.77 12.86
N LEU A 232 8.98 -3.83 12.14
CA LEU A 232 7.76 -4.06 11.37
C LEU A 232 8.12 -4.25 9.89
N SER A 233 7.16 -4.67 9.06
CA SER A 233 7.41 -4.87 7.63
C SER A 233 6.24 -4.35 6.81
N SER A 234 6.41 -3.12 6.32
CA SER A 234 5.44 -2.36 5.52
C SER A 234 4.02 -2.38 6.13
N PRO A 235 3.81 -1.76 7.31
CA PRO A 235 2.46 -1.56 7.83
C PRO A 235 1.68 -0.69 6.84
N TRP A 236 0.52 -1.17 6.38
CA TRP A 236 -0.21 -0.51 5.30
C TRP A 236 -1.50 0.17 5.76
N ASP A 237 -2.19 -0.42 6.73
CA ASP A 237 -3.44 0.14 7.25
C ASP A 237 -3.69 -0.22 8.72
N LEU A 238 -4.54 0.58 9.37
CA LEU A 238 -4.80 0.51 10.81
C LEU A 238 -6.29 0.44 11.13
N ALA A 239 -6.65 -0.38 12.12
CA ALA A 239 -7.96 -0.36 12.76
C ALA A 239 -7.79 -0.29 14.27
N PHE A 240 -8.64 0.46 14.96
CA PHE A 240 -8.62 0.53 16.42
C PHE A 240 -9.78 -0.29 17.00
N HIS A 241 -9.48 -1.08 18.03
CA HIS A 241 -10.50 -1.73 18.84
C HIS A 241 -9.96 -2.04 20.25
N ASP A 242 -10.75 -1.72 21.27
CA ASP A 242 -10.51 -2.06 22.69
C ASP A 242 -9.07 -1.79 23.18
N GLY A 243 -8.58 -0.57 22.95
CA GLY A 243 -7.25 -0.13 23.41
C GLY A 243 -6.07 -0.65 22.56
N SER A 244 -6.34 -1.37 21.48
CA SER A 244 -5.32 -1.90 20.58
C SER A 244 -5.45 -1.35 19.16
N LEU A 245 -4.31 -1.09 18.52
CA LEU A 245 -4.22 -0.89 17.08
C LEU A 245 -3.97 -2.24 16.41
N TYR A 246 -4.81 -2.59 15.46
CA TYR A 246 -4.62 -3.71 14.55
C TYR A 246 -4.03 -3.20 13.26
N ILE A 247 -3.01 -3.90 12.77
CA ILE A 247 -2.13 -3.43 11.70
C ILE A 247 -2.19 -4.45 10.57
N ALA A 248 -2.54 -4.00 9.37
CA ALA A 248 -2.39 -4.78 8.14
C ALA A 248 -0.91 -4.76 7.73
N MET A 249 -0.19 -5.84 8.01
CA MET A 249 1.27 -5.93 7.79
C MET A 249 1.54 -6.56 6.43
N ALA A 250 1.55 -5.72 5.40
CA ALA A 250 1.61 -6.16 4.00
C ALA A 250 2.88 -6.96 3.69
N GLY A 251 4.04 -6.47 4.14
CA GLY A 251 5.37 -7.01 3.79
C GLY A 251 5.68 -8.40 4.35
N ILE A 252 4.89 -8.87 5.31
CA ILE A 252 5.03 -10.22 5.90
C ILE A 252 3.72 -10.98 5.97
N HIS A 253 2.71 -10.56 5.20
CA HIS A 253 1.44 -11.29 5.02
C HIS A 253 0.76 -11.69 6.34
N GLN A 254 0.67 -10.74 7.28
CA GLN A 254 0.08 -10.95 8.60
C GLN A 254 -0.80 -9.76 9.01
N LEU A 255 -1.74 -10.01 9.92
CA LEU A 255 -2.32 -8.97 10.76
C LEU A 255 -1.56 -8.96 12.08
N TRP A 256 -1.19 -7.78 12.56
CA TRP A 256 -0.52 -7.57 13.83
C TRP A 256 -1.40 -6.76 14.78
N SER A 257 -1.12 -6.82 16.08
CA SER A 257 -1.77 -5.99 17.09
C SER A 257 -0.72 -5.27 17.94
N LEU A 258 -0.98 -4.01 18.27
CA LEU A 258 -0.22 -3.16 19.19
C LEU A 258 -1.14 -2.72 20.33
N ASN A 259 -0.85 -3.18 21.54
CA ASN A 259 -1.54 -2.71 22.74
C ASN A 259 -1.00 -1.33 23.13
N LEU A 260 -1.87 -0.31 23.20
CA LEU A 260 -1.45 1.06 23.47
C LEU A 260 -1.12 1.34 24.95
N ALA A 261 -1.59 0.48 25.87
CA ALA A 261 -1.37 0.67 27.30
C ALA A 261 0.00 0.16 27.75
N ASP A 262 0.45 -0.99 27.24
CA ASP A 262 1.73 -1.60 27.62
C ASP A 262 2.80 -1.56 26.51
N GLY A 263 2.44 -1.15 25.29
CA GLY A 263 3.36 -1.03 24.17
C GLY A 263 3.84 -2.37 23.62
N THR A 264 3.10 -3.46 23.83
CA THR A 264 3.39 -4.77 23.25
C THR A 264 2.87 -4.85 21.81
N VAL A 265 3.72 -5.28 20.87
CA VAL A 265 3.36 -5.46 19.45
C VAL A 265 3.72 -6.86 18.97
N GLY A 266 2.88 -7.47 18.13
CA GLY A 266 3.21 -8.75 17.52
C GLY A 266 2.12 -9.31 16.59
N PRO A 267 2.34 -10.53 16.06
CA PRO A 267 1.38 -11.21 15.20
C PRO A 267 0.04 -11.43 15.90
N TYR A 268 -1.04 -11.16 15.18
CA TYR A 268 -2.41 -11.42 15.60
C TYR A 268 -3.05 -12.56 14.78
N ALA A 269 -2.91 -12.48 13.45
CA ALA A 269 -3.38 -13.53 12.54
C ALA A 269 -2.43 -13.66 11.33
N GLY A 270 -2.27 -14.88 10.84
CA GLY A 270 -1.40 -15.19 9.73
C GLY A 270 -0.08 -15.84 10.14
N SER A 271 0.32 -16.88 9.41
CA SER A 271 1.61 -17.56 9.60
C SER A 271 2.79 -16.87 8.93
N GLY A 272 2.53 -15.83 8.12
CA GLY A 272 3.53 -15.12 7.34
C GLY A 272 3.84 -15.73 5.98
N ARG A 273 3.27 -16.89 5.65
CA ARG A 273 3.31 -17.46 4.30
C ARG A 273 2.27 -16.79 3.41
N GLU A 274 2.67 -16.39 2.21
CA GLU A 274 1.78 -15.89 1.16
C GLU A 274 0.91 -17.01 0.58
N SER A 275 -0.39 -17.00 0.89
CA SER A 275 -1.41 -17.90 0.33
C SER A 275 -2.81 -17.52 0.85
N ILE A 276 -3.85 -18.28 0.52
CA ILE A 276 -5.24 -18.09 1.01
C ILE A 276 -5.77 -19.34 1.72
N ILE A 277 -5.32 -19.56 2.96
CA ILE A 277 -5.79 -20.67 3.79
C ILE A 277 -6.58 -20.09 4.96
N ASP A 278 -7.87 -20.41 5.01
CA ASP A 278 -8.74 -20.13 6.15
C ASP A 278 -8.41 -21.08 7.31
N GLY A 279 -8.64 -20.65 8.55
CA GLY A 279 -8.35 -21.46 9.73
C GLY A 279 -8.08 -20.65 10.98
N PRO A 280 -7.64 -21.29 12.08
CA PRO A 280 -7.24 -20.61 13.31
C PRO A 280 -6.32 -19.43 13.03
N LEU A 281 -6.45 -18.35 13.81
CA LEU A 281 -5.75 -17.08 13.55
C LEU A 281 -4.26 -17.27 13.26
N ALA A 282 -3.55 -18.03 14.11
CA ALA A 282 -2.10 -18.25 14.00
C ALA A 282 -1.65 -19.06 12.77
N THR A 283 -2.53 -19.92 12.21
CA THR A 283 -2.15 -20.85 11.14
C THR A 283 -2.73 -20.50 9.78
N ALA A 284 -3.69 -19.55 9.72
CA ALA A 284 -4.17 -19.02 8.47
C ALA A 284 -3.00 -18.46 7.63
N THR A 285 -3.13 -18.46 6.32
CA THR A 285 -2.20 -17.76 5.42
C THR A 285 -2.94 -16.62 4.77
N LEU A 286 -2.27 -15.48 4.66
CA LEU A 286 -2.77 -14.26 4.04
C LEU A 286 -1.83 -13.91 2.89
N ALA A 287 -2.16 -12.89 2.11
CA ALA A 287 -1.36 -12.43 0.99
C ALA A 287 -1.50 -10.90 0.85
N GLN A 288 -0.54 -10.21 1.45
CA GLN A 288 -0.39 -8.75 1.41
C GLN A 288 -1.67 -8.01 1.88
N PRO A 289 -2.07 -8.16 3.16
CA PRO A 289 -3.20 -7.41 3.69
C PRO A 289 -2.87 -5.92 3.64
N SER A 290 -3.68 -5.13 2.91
CA SER A 290 -3.39 -3.71 2.63
C SER A 290 -4.50 -2.75 3.06
N GLY A 291 -5.63 -3.28 3.53
CA GLY A 291 -6.70 -2.51 4.13
C GLY A 291 -7.30 -3.26 5.30
N ILE A 292 -7.70 -2.56 6.35
CA ILE A 292 -8.31 -3.17 7.54
C ILE A 292 -9.38 -2.27 8.15
N THR A 293 -10.47 -2.87 8.61
CA THR A 293 -11.57 -2.19 9.33
C THR A 293 -12.18 -3.16 10.34
N THR A 294 -13.05 -2.70 11.21
CA THR A 294 -13.74 -3.57 12.18
C THR A 294 -15.22 -3.25 12.31
N ASP A 295 -16.02 -4.27 12.64
CA ASP A 295 -17.41 -4.14 13.10
C ASP A 295 -17.52 -4.28 14.64
N GLY A 296 -16.39 -4.29 15.35
CA GLY A 296 -16.29 -4.53 16.79
C GLY A 296 -16.39 -6.00 17.20
N LYS A 297 -16.55 -6.94 16.26
CA LYS A 297 -16.52 -8.40 16.51
C LYS A 297 -15.46 -9.12 15.67
N LYS A 298 -15.13 -8.55 14.51
CA LYS A 298 -14.13 -9.05 13.57
C LYS A 298 -13.31 -7.90 13.02
N LEU A 299 -12.10 -8.22 12.62
CA LEU A 299 -11.33 -7.42 11.68
C LEU A 299 -11.70 -7.90 10.27
N TYR A 300 -12.11 -6.99 9.40
CA TYR A 300 -12.23 -7.24 7.98
C TYR A 300 -11.04 -6.62 7.28
N PHE A 301 -10.46 -7.35 6.33
CA PHE A 301 -9.28 -6.89 5.61
C PHE A 301 -9.35 -7.20 4.12
N ALA A 302 -8.73 -6.32 3.34
CA ALA A 302 -8.46 -6.53 1.92
C ALA A 302 -7.14 -7.29 1.79
N ASP A 303 -7.21 -8.54 1.33
CA ASP A 303 -6.08 -9.45 1.17
C ASP A 303 -5.62 -9.38 -0.30
N SER A 304 -4.82 -8.34 -0.59
CA SER A 304 -4.71 -7.76 -1.93
C SER A 304 -4.18 -8.73 -2.98
N GLU A 305 -3.14 -9.49 -2.66
CA GLU A 305 -2.50 -10.40 -3.63
C GLU A 305 -3.39 -11.60 -4.00
N THR A 306 -4.36 -11.95 -3.14
CA THR A 306 -5.38 -12.98 -3.43
C THR A 306 -6.67 -12.41 -4.00
N SER A 307 -6.73 -11.09 -4.19
CA SER A 307 -7.92 -10.38 -4.67
C SER A 307 -9.19 -10.75 -3.89
N SER A 308 -9.07 -10.77 -2.57
CA SER A 308 -10.11 -11.26 -1.67
C SER A 308 -10.38 -10.30 -0.51
N ILE A 309 -11.58 -10.40 0.06
CA ILE A 309 -11.96 -9.76 1.32
C ILE A 309 -12.16 -10.85 2.35
N ARG A 310 -11.53 -10.71 3.52
CA ARG A 310 -11.50 -11.75 4.54
C ARG A 310 -11.79 -11.15 5.90
N GLY A 311 -12.18 -12.01 6.84
CA GLY A 311 -12.51 -11.62 8.21
C GLY A 311 -11.74 -12.47 9.22
N ALA A 312 -11.05 -11.83 10.16
CA ALA A 312 -10.46 -12.44 11.35
C ALA A 312 -11.35 -12.13 12.56
N ASP A 313 -11.76 -13.16 13.30
CA ASP A 313 -12.51 -12.96 14.54
C ASP A 313 -11.65 -12.18 15.57
N LEU A 314 -12.24 -11.26 16.34
CA LEU A 314 -11.52 -10.54 17.41
C LEU A 314 -11.27 -11.43 18.66
N ASP A 315 -11.98 -12.56 18.75
CA ASP A 315 -11.71 -13.64 19.71
C ASP A 315 -10.38 -14.33 19.38
N LEU A 316 -9.45 -14.37 20.35
CA LEU A 316 -8.12 -14.98 20.20
C LEU A 316 -8.16 -16.48 19.89
N LEU A 317 -9.26 -17.18 20.20
CA LEU A 317 -9.49 -18.59 19.82
C LEU A 317 -10.27 -18.72 18.51
N GLY A 318 -10.56 -17.60 17.86
CA GLY A 318 -11.32 -17.51 16.63
C GLY A 318 -10.50 -17.88 15.40
N LYS A 319 -11.01 -17.49 14.24
CA LYS A 319 -10.41 -17.88 12.95
C LYS A 319 -10.54 -16.84 11.86
N VAL A 320 -9.65 -16.95 10.88
CA VAL A 320 -9.75 -16.25 9.60
C VAL A 320 -10.71 -17.01 8.68
N ARG A 321 -11.61 -16.29 8.02
CA ARG A 321 -12.51 -16.81 6.99
C ARG A 321 -12.56 -15.88 5.78
N THR A 322 -12.62 -16.46 4.60
CA THR A 322 -12.80 -15.72 3.36
C THR A 322 -14.25 -15.30 3.19
N VAL A 323 -14.48 -13.99 2.99
CA VAL A 323 -15.81 -13.44 2.70
C VAL A 323 -16.11 -13.64 1.22
N VAL A 324 -15.30 -13.04 0.34
CA VAL A 324 -15.35 -13.14 -1.12
C VAL A 324 -13.92 -13.19 -1.69
N GLY A 325 -13.76 -13.66 -2.93
CA GLY A 325 -12.44 -13.93 -3.54
C GLY A 325 -12.03 -15.40 -3.39
N LEU A 326 -10.97 -15.83 -4.09
CA LEU A 326 -10.66 -17.25 -4.24
C LEU A 326 -9.19 -17.64 -4.10
N ASP A 327 -8.26 -17.02 -4.83
CA ASP A 327 -6.86 -17.45 -4.88
C ASP A 327 -5.94 -16.39 -5.51
N LEU A 328 -4.62 -16.55 -5.39
CA LEU A 328 -3.55 -15.64 -5.86
C LEU A 328 -3.63 -15.29 -7.35
N PHE A 329 -4.19 -16.17 -8.17
CA PHE A 329 -4.32 -15.98 -9.63
C PHE A 329 -5.78 -16.04 -10.11
N VAL A 330 -6.74 -15.88 -9.18
CA VAL A 330 -8.17 -15.90 -9.49
C VAL A 330 -8.75 -14.52 -9.19
N PHE A 331 -8.47 -13.61 -10.11
CA PHE A 331 -8.88 -12.20 -10.07
C PHE A 331 -9.74 -11.83 -11.28
N GLY A 332 -10.26 -10.60 -11.29
CA GLY A 332 -11.08 -10.03 -12.37
C GLY A 332 -12.15 -9.10 -11.83
N ASP A 333 -13.13 -8.75 -12.66
CA ASP A 333 -14.22 -7.85 -12.27
C ASP A 333 -15.58 -8.54 -12.45
N LYS A 334 -16.11 -9.10 -11.37
CA LYS A 334 -17.40 -9.79 -11.41
C LYS A 334 -18.16 -9.66 -10.11
N ASP A 335 -19.36 -9.11 -10.20
CA ASP A 335 -20.33 -9.04 -9.11
C ASP A 335 -21.03 -10.38 -8.91
N GLY A 336 -21.57 -10.61 -7.71
CA GLY A 336 -22.33 -11.82 -7.41
C GLY A 336 -22.15 -12.29 -5.97
N MET A 337 -22.18 -13.61 -5.76
CA MET A 337 -22.14 -14.21 -4.44
C MET A 337 -21.11 -15.33 -4.36
N THR A 338 -20.54 -15.51 -3.17
CA THR A 338 -19.61 -16.58 -2.81
C THR A 338 -18.39 -16.63 -3.74
N HIS A 339 -18.13 -17.78 -4.36
CA HIS A 339 -17.02 -18.03 -5.26
C HIS A 339 -17.18 -17.41 -6.65
N ASN A 340 -18.31 -16.75 -6.96
CA ASN A 340 -18.50 -16.08 -8.25
C ASN A 340 -17.95 -14.65 -8.28
N VAL A 341 -17.74 -14.05 -7.10
CA VAL A 341 -17.18 -12.69 -7.00
C VAL A 341 -15.74 -12.69 -7.51
N ARG A 342 -15.39 -11.66 -8.29
CA ARG A 342 -14.01 -11.35 -8.66
C ARG A 342 -13.72 -9.89 -8.33
N LEU A 343 -12.56 -9.71 -7.70
CA LEU A 343 -11.90 -8.44 -7.43
C LEU A 343 -10.51 -8.48 -8.09
N GLN A 344 -9.81 -7.36 -8.11
CA GLN A 344 -8.44 -7.26 -8.60
C GLN A 344 -7.65 -6.32 -7.69
N HIS A 345 -6.75 -6.92 -6.90
CA HIS A 345 -5.85 -6.21 -5.97
C HIS A 345 -6.54 -5.11 -5.14
N PRO A 346 -7.62 -5.43 -4.38
CA PRO A 346 -8.31 -4.45 -3.56
C PRO A 346 -7.39 -3.96 -2.42
N ILE A 347 -7.40 -2.66 -2.14
CA ILE A 347 -6.54 -2.05 -1.10
C ILE A 347 -7.37 -1.39 -0.01
N GLY A 348 -8.29 -0.49 -0.39
CA GLY A 348 -9.10 0.24 0.57
C GLY A 348 -10.29 -0.58 1.07
N ILE A 349 -10.60 -0.51 2.37
CA ILE A 349 -11.81 -1.11 2.94
C ILE A 349 -12.31 -0.27 4.12
N THR A 350 -13.62 -0.07 4.23
CA THR A 350 -14.24 0.50 5.43
C THR A 350 -15.57 -0.19 5.73
N PHE A 351 -15.91 -0.32 7.02
CA PHE A 351 -17.16 -0.91 7.47
C PHE A 351 -18.14 0.19 7.84
N PHE A 352 -19.36 0.13 7.30
CA PHE A 352 -20.45 1.03 7.67
C PHE A 352 -21.78 0.31 7.54
N ASP A 353 -22.58 0.33 8.61
CA ASP A 353 -23.94 -0.21 8.68
C ASP A 353 -24.08 -1.64 8.10
N GLY A 354 -23.24 -2.56 8.57
CA GLY A 354 -23.28 -3.96 8.15
C GLY A 354 -22.72 -4.24 6.75
N THR A 355 -22.26 -3.22 6.04
CA THR A 355 -21.69 -3.31 4.69
C THR A 355 -20.19 -2.96 4.73
N LEU A 356 -19.39 -3.71 3.99
CA LEU A 356 -18.01 -3.33 3.69
C LEU A 356 -18.01 -2.57 2.36
N TYR A 357 -17.41 -1.39 2.33
CA TYR A 357 -17.11 -0.67 1.10
C TYR A 357 -15.64 -0.91 0.79
N VAL A 358 -15.35 -1.26 -0.46
CA VAL A 358 -14.04 -1.77 -0.89
C VAL A 358 -13.60 -0.98 -2.10
N ALA A 359 -12.38 -0.44 -2.05
CA ALA A 359 -11.71 0.03 -3.24
C ALA A 359 -11.09 -1.17 -3.95
N ASP A 360 -11.77 -1.60 -5.02
CA ASP A 360 -11.34 -2.66 -5.92
C ASP A 360 -10.33 -2.07 -6.93
N THR A 361 -9.15 -1.76 -6.40
CA THR A 361 -8.16 -0.82 -6.94
C THR A 361 -7.87 -1.02 -8.42
N TYR A 362 -7.49 -2.25 -8.82
CA TYR A 362 -7.08 -2.54 -10.21
C TYR A 362 -8.27 -2.77 -11.14
N ASN A 363 -9.49 -2.82 -10.60
CA ASN A 363 -10.71 -2.71 -11.40
C ASN A 363 -11.26 -1.28 -11.43
N HIS A 364 -10.56 -0.30 -10.81
CA HIS A 364 -10.93 1.11 -10.81
C HIS A 364 -12.37 1.37 -10.32
N LYS A 365 -12.80 0.63 -9.30
CA LYS A 365 -14.17 0.62 -8.79
C LYS A 365 -14.24 0.68 -7.28
N ILE A 366 -15.35 1.21 -6.77
CA ILE A 366 -15.75 1.03 -5.37
C ILE A 366 -16.89 0.01 -5.35
N LYS A 367 -16.72 -1.05 -4.54
CA LYS A 367 -17.70 -2.13 -4.40
C LYS A 367 -18.28 -2.20 -2.99
N ARG A 368 -19.54 -2.60 -2.89
CA ARG A 368 -20.17 -3.02 -1.62
C ARG A 368 -20.02 -4.51 -1.48
N VAL A 369 -19.50 -4.96 -0.35
CA VAL A 369 -19.40 -6.37 0.04
C VAL A 369 -20.27 -6.57 1.27
N LEU A 370 -21.20 -7.52 1.19
CA LEU A 370 -22.08 -7.91 2.28
C LEU A 370 -21.52 -9.17 2.95
N PRO A 371 -20.96 -9.07 4.18
CA PRO A 371 -20.26 -10.20 4.80
C PRO A 371 -21.16 -11.40 5.09
N VAL A 372 -22.41 -11.13 5.49
CA VAL A 372 -23.38 -12.16 5.89
C VAL A 372 -23.79 -13.03 4.71
N THR A 373 -24.13 -12.41 3.57
CA THR A 373 -24.54 -13.11 2.34
C THR A 373 -23.36 -13.48 1.46
N ARG A 374 -22.14 -13.03 1.82
CA ARG A 374 -20.90 -13.21 1.05
C ARG A 374 -21.07 -12.76 -0.40
N SER A 375 -21.61 -11.56 -0.59
CA SER A 375 -21.90 -11.01 -1.93
C SER A 375 -21.18 -9.70 -2.15
N ALA A 376 -20.91 -9.37 -3.41
CA ALA A 376 -20.25 -8.14 -3.81
C ALA A 376 -20.95 -7.52 -5.03
N PHE A 377 -21.09 -6.19 -5.01
CA PHE A 377 -21.74 -5.42 -6.07
C PHE A 377 -20.98 -4.12 -6.32
N THR A 378 -20.86 -3.73 -7.58
CA THR A 378 -20.30 -2.44 -7.98
C THR A 378 -21.23 -1.32 -7.49
N LEU A 379 -20.66 -0.35 -6.78
CA LEU A 379 -21.35 0.86 -6.37
C LEU A 379 -20.96 2.03 -7.27
N LEU A 380 -19.65 2.25 -7.43
CA LEU A 380 -19.09 3.35 -8.21
C LEU A 380 -18.01 2.83 -9.18
N GLY A 381 -17.85 3.53 -10.30
CA GLY A 381 -16.79 3.31 -11.26
C GLY A 381 -17.25 2.53 -12.49
N THR A 382 -16.89 3.00 -13.68
CA THR A 382 -17.14 2.27 -14.94
C THR A 382 -16.25 1.04 -15.09
N GLY A 383 -15.08 1.02 -14.44
CA GLY A 383 -14.02 0.04 -14.63
C GLY A 383 -12.88 0.50 -15.53
N ASN A 384 -13.03 1.65 -16.19
CA ASN A 384 -11.95 2.27 -16.95
C ASN A 384 -11.17 3.25 -16.06
N SER A 385 -9.84 3.24 -16.21
CA SER A 385 -8.95 4.22 -15.59
C SER A 385 -9.29 5.63 -16.11
N GLY A 386 -9.48 6.60 -15.22
CA GLY A 386 -9.78 8.00 -15.59
C GLY A 386 -10.20 8.86 -14.40
N HIS A 387 -10.53 10.13 -14.64
CA HIS A 387 -10.85 11.15 -13.63
C HIS A 387 -12.17 11.88 -13.90
N GLN A 388 -13.20 11.16 -14.35
CA GLN A 388 -14.50 11.73 -14.70
C GLN A 388 -15.42 11.75 -13.48
N ASP A 389 -16.04 12.91 -13.21
CA ASP A 389 -17.12 13.13 -12.24
C ASP A 389 -18.50 12.77 -12.81
N GLY A 390 -19.50 12.71 -11.94
CA GLY A 390 -20.91 12.45 -12.25
C GLY A 390 -21.47 11.24 -11.51
N PRO A 391 -22.63 10.70 -11.94
CA PRO A 391 -23.27 9.56 -11.28
C PRO A 391 -22.33 8.36 -11.13
N GLY A 392 -22.47 7.59 -10.05
CA GLY A 392 -21.53 6.53 -9.69
C GLY A 392 -21.25 5.51 -10.80
N ASN A 393 -22.23 5.22 -11.66
CA ASN A 393 -22.07 4.29 -12.79
C ASN A 393 -21.40 4.90 -14.04
N GLN A 394 -21.07 6.19 -14.01
CA GLN A 394 -20.39 6.94 -15.08
C GLN A 394 -19.05 7.52 -14.63
N ALA A 395 -18.88 7.75 -13.33
CA ALA A 395 -17.62 8.21 -12.76
C ALA A 395 -16.48 7.23 -13.08
N THR A 396 -15.27 7.77 -13.27
CA THR A 396 -14.04 6.97 -13.46
C THR A 396 -13.06 7.27 -12.35
N PHE A 397 -12.27 6.26 -11.98
CA PHE A 397 -11.20 6.33 -10.98
C PHE A 397 -9.91 5.80 -11.58
N SER A 398 -8.77 6.00 -10.92
CA SER A 398 -7.50 5.44 -11.31
C SER A 398 -6.76 4.91 -10.09
N GLU A 399 -6.85 3.59 -9.91
CA GLU A 399 -6.31 2.85 -8.76
C GLU A 399 -6.64 3.47 -7.39
N PRO A 400 -7.93 3.63 -7.04
CA PRO A 400 -8.31 4.16 -5.73
C PRO A 400 -7.86 3.20 -4.62
N SER A 401 -7.17 3.68 -3.58
CA SER A 401 -6.57 2.82 -2.55
C SER A 401 -7.07 3.07 -1.12
N GLY A 402 -7.81 4.15 -0.90
CA GLY A 402 -8.35 4.50 0.41
C GLY A 402 -9.79 4.96 0.35
N LEU A 403 -10.55 4.67 1.39
CA LEU A 403 -11.88 5.24 1.56
C LEU A 403 -12.28 5.41 3.03
N SER A 404 -13.11 6.41 3.30
CA SER A 404 -13.71 6.65 4.61
C SER A 404 -15.14 7.17 4.43
N ILE A 405 -16.02 6.87 5.38
CA ILE A 405 -17.44 7.25 5.32
C ILE A 405 -17.76 8.22 6.46
N ALA A 406 -18.36 9.36 6.11
CA ALA A 406 -18.87 10.34 7.07
C ALA A 406 -20.03 11.12 6.45
N ASP A 407 -21.03 11.47 7.25
CA ASP A 407 -22.20 12.28 6.86
C ASP A 407 -22.90 11.84 5.56
N GLY A 408 -23.03 10.51 5.38
CA GLY A 408 -23.69 9.95 4.20
C GLY A 408 -22.87 10.03 2.91
N LYS A 409 -21.57 10.33 3.00
CA LYS A 409 -20.64 10.40 1.88
C LYS A 409 -19.48 9.42 2.03
N ILE A 410 -18.90 9.04 0.90
CA ILE A 410 -17.65 8.28 0.80
C ILE A 410 -16.56 9.22 0.29
N TYR A 411 -15.53 9.43 1.10
CA TYR A 411 -14.29 10.09 0.69
C TYR A 411 -13.33 9.04 0.18
N ILE A 412 -12.77 9.24 -1.01
CA ILE A 412 -12.00 8.24 -1.74
C ILE A 412 -10.65 8.84 -2.12
N ALA A 413 -9.56 8.18 -1.72
CA ALA A 413 -8.22 8.51 -2.21
C ALA A 413 -8.04 7.88 -3.60
N ASP A 414 -8.13 8.71 -4.64
CA ASP A 414 -8.05 8.31 -6.05
C ASP A 414 -6.61 8.48 -6.56
N THR A 415 -5.78 7.52 -6.13
CA THR A 415 -4.32 7.61 -6.05
C THR A 415 -3.66 8.10 -7.33
N ASN A 416 -3.91 7.43 -8.46
CA ASN A 416 -3.21 7.75 -9.71
C ASN A 416 -3.76 9.01 -10.40
N ASN A 417 -4.91 9.52 -9.95
CA ASN A 417 -5.44 10.83 -10.33
C ASN A 417 -4.94 11.96 -9.43
N HIS A 418 -4.19 11.66 -8.36
CA HIS A 418 -3.66 12.63 -7.42
C HIS A 418 -4.76 13.49 -6.76
N ALA A 419 -5.91 12.88 -6.47
CA ALA A 419 -7.11 13.58 -6.02
C ALA A 419 -7.85 12.84 -4.90
N ILE A 420 -8.69 13.58 -4.17
CA ILE A 420 -9.73 13.00 -3.33
C ILE A 420 -11.07 13.15 -4.05
N ARG A 421 -11.83 12.07 -4.12
CA ARG A 421 -13.18 12.04 -4.70
C ARG A 421 -14.20 11.91 -3.58
N VAL A 422 -15.34 12.56 -3.73
CA VAL A 422 -16.45 12.52 -2.77
C VAL A 422 -17.67 11.99 -3.48
N ALA A 423 -18.20 10.88 -2.98
CA ALA A 423 -19.39 10.25 -3.52
C ALA A 423 -20.51 10.26 -2.49
N GLU A 424 -21.75 10.44 -2.95
CA GLU A 424 -22.92 10.14 -2.12
C GLU A 424 -22.96 8.64 -1.84
N LEU A 425 -23.34 8.24 -0.61
CA LEU A 425 -23.29 6.82 -0.19
C LEU A 425 -24.22 5.92 -1.01
N ASP A 426 -25.29 6.48 -1.58
CA ASP A 426 -26.20 5.79 -2.49
C ASP A 426 -25.68 5.70 -3.94
N GLY A 427 -24.54 6.34 -4.23
CA GLY A 427 -23.90 6.39 -5.54
C GLY A 427 -24.57 7.32 -6.55
N SER A 428 -25.46 8.21 -6.09
CA SER A 428 -26.17 9.15 -6.96
C SER A 428 -25.24 10.14 -7.66
N ASP A 429 -24.13 10.54 -7.02
CA ASP A 429 -23.14 11.46 -7.59
C ASP A 429 -21.73 11.20 -7.04
N VAL A 430 -20.73 11.56 -7.84
CA VAL A 430 -19.30 11.55 -7.51
C VAL A 430 -18.68 12.84 -8.02
N THR A 431 -18.03 13.56 -7.13
CA THR A 431 -17.35 14.84 -7.42
C THR A 431 -15.89 14.79 -6.98
N THR A 432 -15.08 15.66 -7.55
CA THR A 432 -13.70 15.88 -7.08
C THR A 432 -13.69 16.91 -5.96
N LEU A 433 -13.00 16.60 -4.86
CA LEU A 433 -12.81 17.55 -3.75
C LEU A 433 -11.75 18.57 -4.14
N GLU A 434 -12.14 19.82 -4.33
CA GLU A 434 -11.21 20.92 -4.55
C GLU A 434 -10.51 21.29 -3.24
N LEU A 435 -9.18 21.25 -3.23
CA LEU A 435 -8.39 21.64 -2.06
C LEU A 435 -7.98 23.11 -2.18
N THR A 436 -8.27 23.90 -1.15
CA THR A 436 -7.92 25.32 -1.10
C THR A 436 -6.87 25.58 -0.01
N GLY A 437 -5.81 26.33 -0.35
CA GLY A 437 -4.79 26.74 0.62
C GLY A 437 -3.64 25.75 0.86
N LEU A 438 -3.38 24.82 -0.08
CA LEU A 438 -2.25 23.89 -0.03
C LEU A 438 -1.01 24.38 -0.79
#